data_AF-A0A522UFT2-F1
#
_entry.id   AF-A0A522UFT2-F1
#
_cell.length_a   1.000
_cell.length_b   1.000
_cell.length_c   1.000
_cell.angle_alpha   90.00
_cell.angle_beta   90.00
_cell.angle_gamma   90.00
#
_symmetry.space_group_name_H-M   'P 1'
#
loop_
_entity.id
_entity.type
_entity.pdbx_description
1 polymer ?
#
loop_
_entity_poly.entity_id
_entity_poly.type
_entity_poly.pdbx_seq_one_letter_code
_entity_poly.pdbx_strand_id
1 'polypeptide(L)'
;MQNVTQALKVTTLAIILSFGISYVYAWTAPTATPPGGNVSAPINTSATAQYKEGAFGIGGLIRGYANAIFDGSVGVGVTIPQVPLHTAGSINAPSNSATPNGSIMLGGTGTGVQMAMGVTADVTPQYGWVQPRYANNSTNYNLVLNPNGGSVGVGVSSPTQKLDVAGNIKGTGVCIGTDCKTAWPAGGSTPPVGSEFLNTSATAQTKAGWLKSVGGNGGDLASRIGVGNNWWMSENTNGNYAIHRNGVGDKLTMDTNGNVGLVGGLTAATSLNTGGTVTAAGNIRGQHIKFSGEGVDSGAGADVYSIYQESGPWSYPYPDLRIQYHTGIKYDAYQG
;
A
#
# COMPACT_ATOMS: atom_id res chain seq x y z
N MET A 1 -48.80 -116.22 -23.33
CA MET A 1 -48.95 -114.75 -23.43
C MET A 1 -47.81 -113.96 -22.79
N GLN A 2 -47.23 -114.40 -21.66
CA GLN A 2 -46.10 -113.70 -21.00
C GLN A 2 -44.89 -113.41 -21.92
N ASN A 3 -44.47 -114.37 -22.76
CA ASN A 3 -43.30 -114.20 -23.64
C ASN A 3 -43.51 -113.11 -24.71
N VAL A 4 -44.74 -112.96 -25.21
CA VAL A 4 -45.10 -111.94 -26.21
C VAL A 4 -45.14 -110.55 -25.58
N THR A 5 -45.67 -110.45 -24.35
CA THR A 5 -45.70 -109.17 -23.61
C THR A 5 -44.31 -108.70 -23.19
N GLN A 6 -43.39 -109.60 -22.82
CA GLN A 6 -41.99 -109.23 -22.57
C GLN A 6 -41.29 -108.76 -23.85
N ALA A 7 -41.44 -109.50 -24.96
CA ALA A 7 -40.86 -109.11 -26.24
C ALA A 7 -41.33 -107.70 -26.65
N LEU A 8 -42.63 -107.41 -26.53
CA LEU A 8 -43.20 -106.09 -26.85
C LEU A 8 -42.66 -104.97 -25.96
N LYS A 9 -42.46 -105.22 -24.66
CA LYS A 9 -41.86 -104.25 -23.73
C LYS A 9 -40.42 -103.92 -24.13
N VAL A 10 -39.63 -104.94 -24.49
CA VAL A 10 -38.22 -104.78 -24.90
C VAL A 10 -38.12 -104.05 -26.23
N THR A 11 -38.93 -104.39 -27.24
CA THR A 11 -38.92 -103.66 -28.52
C THR A 11 -39.43 -102.24 -28.37
N THR A 12 -40.45 -101.99 -27.56
CA THR A 12 -40.93 -100.61 -27.31
C THR A 12 -39.85 -99.77 -26.63
N LEU A 13 -39.14 -100.33 -25.64
CA LEU A 13 -38.02 -99.65 -25.00
C LEU A 13 -36.87 -99.39 -25.97
N ALA A 14 -36.52 -100.37 -26.82
CA ALA A 14 -35.47 -100.23 -27.82
C ALA A 14 -35.80 -99.14 -28.84
N ILE A 15 -37.07 -99.04 -29.28
CA ILE A 15 -37.55 -98.00 -30.19
C ILE A 15 -37.48 -96.62 -29.51
N ILE A 16 -37.99 -96.50 -28.28
CA ILE A 16 -37.92 -95.24 -27.52
C ILE A 16 -36.47 -94.81 -27.30
N LEU A 17 -35.57 -95.74 -26.98
CA LEU A 17 -34.16 -95.45 -26.77
C LEU A 17 -33.46 -95.04 -28.07
N SER A 18 -33.78 -95.70 -29.19
CA SER A 18 -33.22 -95.39 -30.50
C SER A 18 -33.65 -94.01 -30.98
N PHE A 19 -34.95 -93.69 -30.88
CA PHE A 19 -35.47 -92.36 -31.21
C PHE A 19 -34.99 -91.30 -30.21
N GLY A 20 -34.87 -91.65 -28.91
CA GLY A 20 -34.32 -90.77 -27.88
C GLY A 20 -32.87 -90.40 -28.15
N ILE A 21 -32.03 -91.35 -28.57
CA ILE A 21 -30.61 -91.11 -28.92
C ILE A 21 -30.50 -90.18 -30.14
N SER A 22 -31.40 -90.27 -31.13
CA SER A 22 -31.40 -89.31 -32.25
C SER A 22 -31.77 -87.89 -31.85
N TYR A 23 -32.55 -87.68 -30.77
CA TYR A 23 -32.83 -86.36 -30.22
C TYR A 23 -31.72 -85.82 -29.29
N VAL A 24 -30.81 -86.67 -28.80
CA VAL A 24 -29.65 -86.26 -27.99
C VAL A 24 -28.56 -85.55 -28.81
N TYR A 25 -28.61 -85.64 -30.15
CA TYR A 25 -27.66 -84.94 -31.05
C TYR A 25 -28.07 -83.50 -31.44
N ALA A 26 -29.13 -82.94 -30.86
CA ALA A 26 -29.52 -81.54 -31.12
C ALA A 26 -28.68 -80.51 -30.33
N TRP A 27 -27.71 -80.95 -29.53
CA TRP A 27 -26.71 -80.07 -28.94
C TRP A 27 -25.47 -80.01 -29.83
N THR A 28 -25.42 -79.02 -30.72
CA THR A 28 -24.14 -78.59 -31.30
C THR A 28 -23.39 -77.79 -30.23
N ALA A 29 -22.25 -78.30 -29.77
CA ALA A 29 -21.36 -77.55 -28.90
C ALA A 29 -20.96 -76.23 -29.59
N PRO A 30 -20.78 -75.12 -28.84
CA PRO A 30 -20.28 -73.88 -29.41
C PRO A 30 -19.00 -74.14 -30.22
N THR A 31 -19.00 -73.80 -31.50
CA THR A 31 -17.87 -74.03 -32.41
C THR A 31 -16.73 -73.03 -32.22
N ALA A 32 -16.98 -71.95 -31.48
CA ALA A 32 -15.98 -70.97 -31.12
C ALA A 32 -15.51 -71.20 -29.68
N THR A 33 -14.20 -71.27 -29.47
CA THR A 33 -13.60 -71.30 -28.13
C THR A 33 -13.96 -70.01 -27.39
N PRO A 34 -14.57 -70.07 -26.19
CA PRO A 34 -14.76 -68.88 -25.37
C PRO A 34 -13.43 -68.12 -25.23
N PRO A 35 -13.39 -66.80 -25.48
CA PRO A 35 -14.52 -65.87 -25.58
C PRO A 35 -15.05 -65.62 -27.01
N GLY A 36 -14.45 -66.17 -28.06
CA GLY A 36 -14.90 -65.96 -29.44
C GLY A 36 -16.34 -66.45 -29.63
N GLY A 37 -17.20 -65.63 -30.27
CA GLY A 37 -18.60 -65.98 -30.53
C GLY A 37 -19.55 -65.94 -29.31
N ASN A 38 -19.06 -65.55 -28.12
CA ASN A 38 -19.86 -65.39 -26.91
C ASN A 38 -19.99 -63.90 -26.54
N VAL A 39 -20.98 -63.59 -25.71
CA VAL A 39 -21.00 -62.29 -25.01
C VAL A 39 -19.74 -62.16 -24.15
N SER A 40 -19.15 -60.96 -24.12
CA SER A 40 -17.96 -60.67 -23.29
C SER A 40 -18.20 -61.13 -21.85
N ALA A 41 -17.20 -61.76 -21.21
CA ALA A 41 -17.34 -62.28 -19.86
C ALA A 41 -17.87 -61.20 -18.89
N PRO A 42 -18.79 -61.52 -17.96
CA PRO A 42 -19.23 -60.58 -16.94
C PRO A 42 -18.05 -60.01 -16.13
N ILE A 43 -18.22 -58.82 -15.57
CA ILE A 43 -17.32 -58.35 -14.53
C ILE A 43 -17.34 -59.34 -13.37
N ASN A 44 -16.17 -59.78 -12.92
CA ASN A 44 -15.98 -60.77 -11.88
C ASN A 44 -14.88 -60.33 -10.89
N THR A 45 -14.64 -61.15 -9.87
CA THR A 45 -13.73 -60.85 -8.75
C THR A 45 -12.31 -61.38 -8.96
N SER A 46 -11.94 -61.83 -10.17
CA SER A 46 -10.57 -62.31 -10.43
C SER A 46 -9.54 -61.18 -10.38
N ALA A 47 -8.26 -61.53 -10.22
CA ALA A 47 -7.15 -60.57 -10.22
C ALA A 47 -6.79 -60.04 -11.63
N THR A 48 -7.37 -60.60 -12.69
CA THR A 48 -7.10 -60.18 -14.07
C THR A 48 -7.92 -58.94 -14.39
N ALA A 49 -7.26 -57.89 -14.90
CA ALA A 49 -7.95 -56.69 -15.35
C ALA A 49 -8.96 -57.01 -16.44
N GLN A 50 -10.20 -56.54 -16.28
CA GLN A 50 -11.25 -56.68 -17.27
C GLN A 50 -11.49 -55.34 -17.95
N TYR A 51 -11.32 -55.32 -19.28
CA TYR A 51 -11.58 -54.15 -20.10
C TYR A 51 -12.96 -54.27 -20.77
N LYS A 52 -13.76 -53.20 -20.71
CA LYS A 52 -15.03 -53.11 -21.43
C LYS A 52 -14.96 -51.88 -22.33
N GLU A 53 -14.99 -52.08 -23.65
CA GLU A 53 -15.08 -50.98 -24.61
C GLU A 53 -16.40 -50.21 -24.40
N GLY A 54 -16.31 -48.88 -24.30
CA GLY A 54 -17.47 -47.99 -24.10
C GLY A 54 -17.76 -47.64 -22.62
N ALA A 55 -18.86 -46.89 -22.41
CA ALA A 55 -19.24 -46.45 -21.07
C ALA A 55 -19.81 -47.62 -20.25
N PHE A 56 -19.19 -47.90 -19.10
CA PHE A 56 -19.73 -48.84 -18.13
C PHE A 56 -20.82 -48.17 -17.28
N GLY A 57 -22.07 -48.29 -17.72
CA GLY A 57 -23.22 -47.75 -17.01
C GLY A 57 -23.62 -48.64 -15.83
N ILE A 58 -23.26 -48.23 -14.61
CA ILE A 58 -23.88 -48.75 -13.40
C ILE A 58 -24.84 -47.70 -12.84
N GLY A 59 -26.11 -48.08 -12.65
CA GLY A 59 -27.10 -47.21 -12.04
C GLY A 59 -26.62 -46.76 -10.66
N GLY A 60 -26.27 -45.47 -10.52
CA GLY A 60 -25.68 -44.92 -9.28
C GLY A 60 -24.19 -44.55 -9.33
N LEU A 61 -23.63 -44.15 -10.49
CA LEU A 61 -22.43 -43.29 -10.64
C LEU A 61 -21.03 -43.92 -10.46
N ILE A 62 -20.88 -45.18 -10.03
CA ILE A 62 -19.64 -45.71 -9.41
C ILE A 62 -19.59 -45.32 -7.93
N ARG A 63 -19.98 -46.24 -7.06
CA ARG A 63 -19.71 -46.18 -5.62
C ARG A 63 -18.49 -47.03 -5.32
N GLY A 64 -17.31 -46.42 -5.30
CA GLY A 64 -16.12 -47.07 -4.76
C GLY A 64 -16.33 -47.33 -3.26
N TYR A 65 -16.39 -48.59 -2.84
CA TYR A 65 -16.47 -48.96 -1.42
C TYR A 65 -15.11 -48.79 -0.69
N ALA A 66 -14.05 -48.51 -1.45
CA ALA A 66 -12.72 -48.12 -1.00
C ALA A 66 -12.24 -46.93 -1.84
N ASN A 67 -11.00 -46.96 -2.35
CA ASN A 67 -10.47 -45.94 -3.24
C ASN A 67 -10.91 -46.17 -4.69
N ALA A 68 -11.07 -45.10 -5.47
CA ALA A 68 -11.20 -45.14 -6.92
C ALA A 68 -9.95 -44.50 -7.54
N ILE A 69 -9.37 -45.16 -8.55
CA ILE A 69 -8.24 -44.65 -9.32
C ILE A 69 -8.70 -44.54 -10.77
N PHE A 70 -8.48 -43.37 -11.38
CA PHE A 70 -8.71 -43.12 -12.79
C PHE A 70 -7.35 -42.88 -13.44
N ASP A 71 -6.90 -43.81 -14.30
CA ASP A 71 -5.64 -43.67 -15.05
C ASP A 71 -5.74 -42.63 -16.17
N GLY A 72 -6.98 -42.33 -16.61
CA GLY A 72 -7.30 -41.30 -17.59
C GLY A 72 -8.04 -40.11 -16.97
N SER A 73 -8.29 -39.08 -17.79
CA SER A 73 -8.96 -37.87 -17.33
C SER A 73 -10.44 -38.11 -17.00
N VAL A 74 -10.90 -37.52 -15.89
CA VAL A 74 -12.30 -37.53 -15.44
C VAL A 74 -13.00 -36.25 -15.89
N GLY A 75 -14.05 -36.41 -16.68
CA GLY A 75 -14.95 -35.33 -17.06
C GLY A 75 -16.20 -35.31 -16.19
N VAL A 76 -16.52 -34.17 -15.59
CA VAL A 76 -17.81 -33.94 -14.92
C VAL A 76 -18.53 -32.82 -15.66
N GLY A 77 -19.59 -33.17 -16.38
CA GLY A 77 -20.28 -32.23 -17.27
C GLY A 77 -19.52 -31.89 -18.56
N VAL A 78 -18.41 -32.58 -18.85
CA VAL A 78 -17.62 -32.45 -20.09
C VAL A 78 -17.30 -33.82 -20.67
N THR A 79 -17.34 -33.94 -22.00
CA THR A 79 -17.05 -35.19 -22.73
C THR A 79 -15.60 -35.29 -23.19
N ILE A 80 -14.89 -34.16 -23.28
CA ILE A 80 -13.47 -34.08 -23.67
C ILE A 80 -12.73 -33.30 -22.58
N PRO A 81 -12.24 -33.96 -21.51
CA PRO A 81 -11.46 -33.31 -20.47
C PRO A 81 -10.13 -32.76 -21.03
N GLN A 82 -9.78 -31.51 -20.71
CA GLN A 82 -8.52 -30.89 -21.15
C GLN A 82 -7.36 -31.12 -20.18
N VAL A 83 -7.70 -31.54 -18.96
CA VAL A 83 -6.79 -31.82 -17.84
C VAL A 83 -7.32 -33.06 -17.10
N PRO A 84 -6.53 -33.71 -16.22
CA PRO A 84 -6.93 -34.95 -15.55
C PRO A 84 -8.26 -34.90 -14.79
N LEU A 85 -8.63 -33.73 -14.27
CA LEU A 85 -9.98 -33.48 -13.77
C LEU A 85 -10.51 -32.20 -14.40
N HIS A 86 -11.49 -32.33 -15.30
CA HIS A 86 -12.17 -31.19 -15.92
C HIS A 86 -13.64 -31.22 -15.53
N THR A 87 -14.06 -30.20 -14.79
CA THR A 87 -15.47 -29.97 -14.44
C THR A 87 -16.00 -28.79 -15.25
N ALA A 88 -17.10 -28.95 -15.97
CA ALA A 88 -17.87 -27.81 -16.49
C ALA A 88 -19.24 -27.76 -15.82
N GLY A 89 -19.40 -26.75 -14.95
CA GLY A 89 -20.65 -26.46 -14.26
C GLY A 89 -21.17 -25.07 -14.61
N SER A 90 -21.74 -24.38 -13.62
CA SER A 90 -22.30 -23.03 -13.80
C SER A 90 -21.22 -22.02 -14.21
N ILE A 91 -21.59 -21.13 -15.14
CA ILE A 91 -20.77 -20.01 -15.63
C ILE A 91 -21.23 -18.65 -15.06
N ASN A 92 -22.05 -18.64 -14.01
CA ASN A 92 -22.68 -17.44 -13.48
C ASN A 92 -21.86 -16.86 -12.31
N ALA A 93 -22.12 -15.60 -11.97
CA ALA A 93 -21.64 -14.98 -10.72
C ALA A 93 -22.06 -15.79 -9.47
N PRO A 94 -21.33 -15.69 -8.33
CA PRO A 94 -21.72 -16.35 -7.10
C PRO A 94 -23.18 -16.04 -6.72
N SER A 95 -24.00 -17.07 -6.56
CA SER A 95 -25.41 -16.95 -6.16
C SER A 95 -25.52 -16.57 -4.69
N ASN A 96 -26.25 -15.50 -4.37
CA ASN A 96 -26.68 -15.19 -2.99
C ASN A 96 -28.13 -15.65 -2.75
N SER A 97 -28.51 -16.85 -3.20
CA SER A 97 -29.85 -17.45 -3.04
C SER A 97 -29.80 -18.77 -2.27
N ALA A 98 -30.95 -19.35 -1.91
CA ALA A 98 -31.05 -20.68 -1.33
C ALA A 98 -30.51 -21.81 -2.23
N THR A 99 -30.34 -21.55 -3.52
CA THR A 99 -29.74 -22.48 -4.48
C THR A 99 -28.30 -22.06 -4.80
N PRO A 100 -27.28 -22.82 -4.37
CA PRO A 100 -25.91 -22.55 -4.74
C PRO A 100 -25.65 -22.87 -6.20
N ASN A 101 -24.71 -22.15 -6.80
CA ASN A 101 -24.13 -22.45 -8.10
C ASN A 101 -22.63 -22.69 -7.95
N GLY A 102 -21.97 -23.03 -9.06
CA GLY A 102 -20.55 -23.32 -9.13
C GLY A 102 -20.28 -24.53 -10.02
N SER A 103 -19.00 -24.87 -10.16
CA SER A 103 -18.54 -26.11 -10.80
C SER A 103 -18.03 -27.13 -9.79
N ILE A 104 -17.55 -26.67 -8.63
CA ILE A 104 -17.08 -27.52 -7.52
C ILE A 104 -17.70 -27.01 -6.22
N MET A 105 -18.19 -27.94 -5.39
CA MET A 105 -18.64 -27.66 -4.03
C MET A 105 -17.93 -28.57 -3.04
N LEU A 106 -17.36 -27.98 -2.00
CA LEU A 106 -16.72 -28.69 -0.89
C LEU A 106 -17.54 -28.41 0.38
N GLY A 107 -18.11 -29.44 1.00
CA GLY A 107 -18.99 -29.29 2.16
C GLY A 107 -18.64 -30.26 3.28
N GLY A 108 -18.96 -29.88 4.52
CA GLY A 108 -18.84 -30.74 5.69
C GLY A 108 -20.13 -31.53 5.93
N THR A 109 -20.02 -32.80 6.34
CA THR A 109 -21.18 -33.61 6.75
C THR A 109 -21.81 -33.04 8.02
N GLY A 110 -23.15 -33.01 8.10
CA GLY A 110 -23.87 -32.53 9.28
C GLY A 110 -23.81 -31.02 9.50
N THR A 111 -23.18 -30.29 8.59
CA THR A 111 -23.19 -28.82 8.54
C THR A 111 -23.83 -28.37 7.23
N GLY A 112 -24.45 -27.19 7.22
CA GLY A 112 -24.81 -26.57 5.95
C GLY A 112 -23.69 -25.72 5.36
N VAL A 113 -22.49 -25.72 5.93
CA VAL A 113 -21.39 -24.87 5.45
C VAL A 113 -20.69 -25.55 4.28
N GLN A 114 -20.51 -24.79 3.20
CA GLN A 114 -19.81 -25.24 2.00
C GLN A 114 -18.98 -24.11 1.40
N MET A 115 -17.97 -24.50 0.62
CA MET A 115 -17.22 -23.64 -0.26
C MET A 115 -17.63 -23.96 -1.70
N ALA A 116 -18.23 -22.97 -2.38
CA ALA A 116 -18.51 -23.06 -3.80
C ALA A 116 -17.40 -22.39 -4.59
N MET A 117 -17.02 -23.00 -5.72
CA MET A 117 -16.02 -22.48 -6.64
C MET A 117 -16.58 -22.51 -8.05
N GLY A 118 -16.30 -21.48 -8.83
CA GLY A 118 -16.78 -21.39 -10.20
C GLY A 118 -16.09 -20.32 -11.00
N VAL A 119 -16.57 -20.17 -12.23
CA VAL A 119 -16.21 -19.08 -13.13
C VAL A 119 -17.45 -18.31 -13.49
N THR A 120 -17.26 -17.05 -13.78
CA THR A 120 -18.26 -16.15 -14.33
C THR A 120 -17.84 -15.81 -15.74
N ALA A 121 -18.59 -16.30 -16.71
CA ALA A 121 -18.33 -16.11 -18.14
C ALA A 121 -19.55 -15.59 -18.90
N ASP A 122 -20.69 -15.42 -18.22
CA ASP A 122 -21.92 -14.81 -18.74
C ASP A 122 -21.91 -13.27 -18.72
N VAL A 123 -20.88 -12.65 -18.12
CA VAL A 123 -20.69 -11.19 -18.07
C VAL A 123 -19.25 -10.77 -18.40
N THR A 124 -19.04 -9.48 -18.65
CA THR A 124 -17.71 -8.86 -18.87
C THR A 124 -17.39 -7.87 -17.75
N PRO A 125 -16.21 -7.92 -17.12
CA PRO A 125 -15.13 -8.89 -17.32
C PRO A 125 -15.50 -10.29 -16.80
N GLN A 126 -14.87 -11.31 -17.38
CA GLN A 126 -14.95 -12.69 -16.90
C GLN A 126 -13.99 -12.88 -15.72
N TYR A 127 -14.34 -13.73 -14.75
CA TYR A 127 -13.52 -13.97 -13.57
C TYR A 127 -13.80 -15.34 -12.92
N GLY A 128 -12.82 -15.87 -12.18
CA GLY A 128 -13.03 -17.00 -11.28
C GLY A 128 -13.45 -16.53 -9.88
N TRP A 129 -14.13 -17.38 -9.12
CA TRP A 129 -14.57 -17.04 -7.77
C TRP A 129 -14.54 -18.23 -6.81
N VAL A 130 -14.38 -17.94 -5.52
CA VAL A 130 -14.41 -18.87 -4.40
C VAL A 130 -15.24 -18.23 -3.28
N GLN A 131 -16.33 -18.89 -2.88
CA GLN A 131 -17.29 -18.32 -1.93
C GLN A 131 -17.68 -19.35 -0.85
N PRO A 132 -17.26 -19.14 0.41
CA PRO A 132 -17.82 -19.84 1.56
C PRO A 132 -19.24 -19.36 1.86
N ARG A 133 -20.16 -20.30 2.05
CA ARG A 133 -21.58 -20.02 2.20
C ARG A 133 -22.32 -21.16 2.89
N TYR A 134 -23.56 -20.91 3.26
CA TYR A 134 -24.49 -21.97 3.63
C TYR A 134 -25.11 -22.62 2.39
N ALA A 135 -25.49 -23.89 2.50
CA ALA A 135 -25.88 -24.74 1.38
C ALA A 135 -27.28 -24.48 0.85
N ASN A 136 -28.19 -23.98 1.70
CA ASN A 136 -29.61 -23.83 1.36
C ASN A 136 -30.16 -22.42 1.67
N ASN A 137 -29.31 -21.43 1.88
CA ASN A 137 -29.72 -20.04 2.09
C ASN A 137 -28.63 -19.06 1.58
N SER A 138 -28.91 -17.77 1.73
CA SER A 138 -28.07 -16.66 1.26
C SER A 138 -26.96 -16.23 2.23
N THR A 139 -26.68 -17.01 3.28
CA THR A 139 -25.65 -16.68 4.28
C THR A 139 -24.27 -16.99 3.72
N ASN A 140 -23.40 -15.99 3.72
CA ASN A 140 -21.99 -16.11 3.34
C ASN A 140 -21.09 -16.13 4.58
N TYR A 141 -19.96 -16.81 4.49
CA TYR A 141 -18.97 -16.91 5.57
C TYR A 141 -17.62 -16.33 5.15
N ASN A 142 -16.77 -16.07 6.14
CA ASN A 142 -15.40 -15.60 5.91
C ASN A 142 -14.60 -16.66 5.14
N LEU A 143 -13.87 -16.21 4.11
CA LEU A 143 -12.80 -17.00 3.51
C LEU A 143 -11.50 -16.71 4.26
N VAL A 144 -10.94 -17.72 4.90
CA VAL A 144 -9.63 -17.60 5.55
C VAL A 144 -8.59 -18.29 4.67
N LEU A 145 -7.58 -17.52 4.24
CA LEU A 145 -6.48 -18.02 3.44
C LEU A 145 -5.27 -18.28 4.36
N ASN A 146 -4.69 -19.47 4.25
CA ASN A 146 -3.48 -19.85 4.99
C ASN A 146 -3.58 -19.68 6.53
N PRO A 147 -4.64 -20.18 7.21
CA PRO A 147 -4.87 -19.96 8.64
C PRO A 147 -3.78 -20.52 9.54
N ASN A 148 -3.13 -21.62 9.14
CA ASN A 148 -2.07 -22.27 9.92
C ASN A 148 -0.66 -21.73 9.58
N GLY A 149 -0.56 -20.66 8.79
CA GLY A 149 0.70 -20.14 8.27
C GLY A 149 0.81 -20.21 6.75
N GLY A 150 1.87 -19.60 6.19
CA GLY A 150 2.00 -19.29 4.77
C GLY A 150 1.68 -17.82 4.44
N SER A 151 1.81 -17.46 3.16
CA SER A 151 1.57 -16.12 2.62
C SER A 151 0.72 -16.20 1.35
N VAL A 152 -0.06 -15.16 1.06
CA VAL A 152 -0.81 -15.01 -0.19
C VAL A 152 -0.03 -14.09 -1.12
N GLY A 153 0.42 -14.64 -2.24
CA GLY A 153 1.09 -13.89 -3.31
C GLY A 153 0.14 -13.56 -4.45
N VAL A 154 0.12 -12.31 -4.91
CA VAL A 154 -0.58 -11.89 -6.13
C VAL A 154 0.45 -11.38 -7.12
N GLY A 155 0.68 -12.12 -8.20
CA GLY A 155 1.73 -11.81 -9.18
C GLY A 155 3.16 -12.08 -8.72
N VAL A 156 3.35 -12.70 -7.55
CA VAL A 156 4.66 -13.05 -6.96
C VAL A 156 4.66 -14.50 -6.48
N SER A 157 5.71 -15.26 -6.83
CA SER A 157 5.84 -16.69 -6.48
C SER A 157 6.60 -16.93 -5.17
N SER A 158 7.31 -15.94 -4.65
CA SER A 158 8.03 -16.00 -3.37
C SER A 158 7.66 -14.79 -2.50
N PRO A 159 6.46 -14.77 -1.90
CA PRO A 159 6.00 -13.68 -1.04
C PRO A 159 6.96 -13.46 0.13
N THR A 160 7.36 -12.20 0.36
CA THR A 160 8.19 -11.81 1.51
C THR A 160 7.37 -11.30 2.70
N GLN A 161 6.07 -11.09 2.49
CA GLN A 161 5.09 -10.64 3.48
C GLN A 161 3.87 -11.58 3.49
N LYS A 162 2.99 -11.44 4.48
CA LYS A 162 1.77 -12.28 4.60
C LYS A 162 0.79 -12.07 3.45
N LEU A 163 0.69 -10.84 2.97
CA LEU A 163 0.09 -10.49 1.69
C LEU A 163 1.16 -9.74 0.90
N ASP A 164 1.56 -10.28 -0.24
CA ASP A 164 2.57 -9.68 -1.12
C ASP A 164 1.98 -9.56 -2.53
N VAL A 165 1.96 -8.34 -3.06
CA VAL A 165 1.33 -8.02 -4.34
C VAL A 165 2.38 -7.37 -5.23
N ALA A 166 2.80 -8.07 -6.27
CA ALA A 166 3.65 -7.51 -7.32
C ALA A 166 2.78 -6.71 -8.30
N GLY A 167 2.37 -5.52 -7.87
CA GLY A 167 1.49 -4.64 -8.62
C GLY A 167 0.81 -3.60 -7.72
N ASN A 168 -0.27 -3.01 -8.22
CA ASN A 168 -1.02 -2.00 -7.49
C ASN A 168 -2.17 -2.63 -6.69
N ILE A 169 -2.39 -2.13 -5.48
CA ILE A 169 -3.58 -2.43 -4.68
C ILE A 169 -4.55 -1.27 -4.82
N LYS A 170 -5.76 -1.54 -5.31
CA LYS A 170 -6.84 -0.56 -5.41
C LYS A 170 -7.93 -0.89 -4.39
N GLY A 171 -8.18 0.02 -3.45
CA GLY A 171 -9.27 -0.05 -2.49
C GLY A 171 -9.88 1.33 -2.29
N THR A 172 -11.14 1.37 -1.84
CA THR A 172 -11.76 2.63 -1.36
C THR A 172 -11.08 3.13 -0.09
N GLY A 173 -10.48 2.23 0.69
CA GLY A 173 -9.51 2.57 1.70
C GLY A 173 -8.56 1.41 2.01
N VAL A 174 -7.40 1.75 2.57
CA VAL A 174 -6.41 0.79 3.08
C VAL A 174 -6.14 1.12 4.53
N CYS A 175 -6.34 0.15 5.43
CA CYS A 175 -6.08 0.28 6.85
C CYS A 175 -4.85 -0.54 7.24
N ILE A 176 -3.91 0.08 7.95
CA ILE A 176 -2.76 -0.58 8.58
C ILE A 176 -2.87 -0.33 10.08
N GLY A 177 -3.25 -1.38 10.83
CA GLY A 177 -3.63 -1.22 12.24
C GLY A 177 -4.84 -0.31 12.39
N THR A 178 -4.69 0.78 13.14
CA THR A 178 -5.74 1.79 13.35
C THR A 178 -5.66 2.99 12.38
N ASP A 179 -4.63 3.07 11.52
CA ASP A 179 -4.53 4.14 10.51
C ASP A 179 -5.18 3.67 9.21
N CYS A 180 -6.25 4.35 8.81
CA CYS A 180 -6.99 4.07 7.58
C CYS A 180 -6.85 5.24 6.61
N LYS A 181 -6.30 4.97 5.43
CA LYS A 181 -6.34 5.90 4.29
C LYS A 181 -7.57 5.60 3.44
N THR A 182 -8.63 6.38 3.60
CA THR A 182 -9.88 6.30 2.81
C THR A 182 -9.95 7.32 1.68
N ALA A 183 -8.95 8.19 1.58
CA ALA A 183 -8.73 9.09 0.47
C ALA A 183 -7.21 9.21 0.25
N TRP A 184 -6.77 8.99 -0.98
CA TRP A 184 -5.40 9.30 -1.40
C TRP A 184 -5.39 10.68 -2.04
N PRO A 185 -4.36 11.51 -1.81
CA PRO A 185 -4.28 12.82 -2.45
C PRO A 185 -4.34 12.61 -3.98
N ALA A 186 -5.39 13.14 -4.61
CA ALA A 186 -5.49 13.19 -6.06
C ALA A 186 -4.27 13.98 -6.55
N GLY A 187 -3.53 13.42 -7.51
CA GLY A 187 -2.25 13.95 -8.01
C GLY A 187 -2.18 15.47 -7.98
N GLY A 188 -1.36 15.97 -7.06
CA GLY A 188 -1.31 17.35 -6.64
C GLY A 188 -0.90 17.34 -5.17
N SER A 189 0.40 17.35 -4.93
CA SER A 189 0.97 17.40 -3.59
C SER A 189 0.54 18.69 -2.87
N THR A 190 -0.66 18.70 -2.30
CA THR A 190 -0.88 19.41 -1.04
C THR A 190 -0.36 18.45 0.02
N PRO A 191 0.87 18.67 0.51
CA PRO A 191 1.43 17.79 1.50
C PRO A 191 0.53 17.81 2.75
N PRO A 192 0.48 16.72 3.53
CA PRO A 192 -0.45 16.57 4.65
C PRO A 192 -0.45 17.80 5.56
N VAL A 193 -1.60 18.14 6.13
CA VAL A 193 -1.70 19.16 7.18
C VAL A 193 -0.73 18.74 8.30
N GLY A 194 0.38 19.47 8.47
CA GLY A 194 1.48 19.10 9.37
C GLY A 194 2.79 18.69 8.70
N SER A 195 2.88 18.68 7.36
CA SER A 195 4.16 18.56 6.66
C SER A 195 5.07 19.75 6.97
N GLU A 196 6.25 19.44 7.49
CA GLU A 196 7.19 20.40 8.09
C GLU A 196 8.08 21.15 7.09
N PHE A 197 7.92 20.89 5.79
CA PHE A 197 8.75 21.50 4.75
C PHE A 197 8.00 22.59 3.99
N LEU A 198 8.55 23.80 4.02
CA LEU A 198 8.22 24.88 3.09
C LEU A 198 8.30 24.33 1.67
N ASN A 199 7.17 24.27 0.98
CA ASN A 199 7.08 23.85 -0.41
C ASN A 199 7.57 24.98 -1.32
N THR A 200 8.37 24.63 -2.34
CA THR A 200 8.76 25.49 -3.47
C THR A 200 7.59 25.81 -4.43
N SER A 201 6.34 25.53 -4.04
CA SER A 201 5.15 25.86 -4.82
C SER A 201 4.95 27.38 -4.83
N ALA A 202 4.68 27.95 -6.00
CA ALA A 202 4.50 29.37 -6.27
C ALA A 202 3.33 30.07 -5.51
N THR A 203 2.72 29.42 -4.53
CA THR A 203 1.59 29.89 -3.73
C THR A 203 2.01 30.04 -2.27
N ALA A 204 1.64 31.18 -1.66
CA ALA A 204 1.98 31.51 -0.27
C ALA A 204 1.50 30.40 0.69
N GLN A 205 2.43 29.83 1.47
CA GLN A 205 2.09 28.82 2.46
C GLN A 205 1.89 29.48 3.82
N THR A 206 0.63 29.52 4.28
CA THR A 206 0.27 30.06 5.59
C THR A 206 0.01 28.91 6.56
N LYS A 207 1.02 28.49 7.33
CA LYS A 207 0.75 27.79 8.60
C LYS A 207 0.45 28.85 9.66
N ALA A 208 -0.65 28.68 10.40
CA ALA A 208 -0.87 29.46 11.61
C ALA A 208 0.24 29.12 12.64
N GLY A 209 1.23 30.00 12.77
CA GLY A 209 2.44 29.78 13.58
C GLY A 209 3.49 30.89 13.37
N TRP A 210 4.65 30.71 14.00
CA TRP A 210 5.72 31.73 14.11
C TRP A 210 6.55 31.96 12.83
N LEU A 211 6.46 31.06 11.83
CA LEU A 211 7.19 31.13 10.57
C LEU A 211 6.21 31.01 9.39
N LYS A 212 6.08 32.09 8.60
CA LYS A 212 5.29 32.11 7.36
C LYS A 212 6.22 32.25 6.16
N SER A 213 6.10 31.39 5.16
CA SER A 213 6.68 31.62 3.83
C SER A 213 5.64 32.27 2.93
N VAL A 214 5.75 33.58 2.73
CA VAL A 214 4.84 34.34 1.86
C VAL A 214 5.44 34.47 0.46
N GLY A 215 4.63 34.20 -0.56
CA GLY A 215 5.00 34.44 -1.96
C GLY A 215 5.25 35.92 -2.22
N GLY A 216 6.09 36.24 -3.22
CA GLY A 216 6.46 37.61 -3.56
C GLY A 216 5.26 38.48 -3.92
N ASN A 217 5.25 39.73 -3.46
CA ASN A 217 4.28 40.73 -3.88
C ASN A 217 5.00 41.71 -4.84
N GLY A 218 4.66 41.66 -6.12
CA GLY A 218 4.93 42.70 -7.14
C GLY A 218 6.25 43.47 -7.04
N GLY A 219 7.40 42.80 -6.98
CA GLY A 219 8.72 43.46 -7.05
C GLY A 219 9.89 42.69 -6.43
N ASP A 220 9.65 41.85 -5.41
CA ASP A 220 10.72 41.11 -4.71
C ASP A 220 10.98 39.73 -5.35
N LEU A 221 12.25 39.39 -5.60
CA LEU A 221 12.68 38.13 -6.25
C LEU A 221 12.72 36.91 -5.31
N ALA A 222 12.61 37.10 -3.99
CA ALA A 222 12.90 36.06 -2.99
C ALA A 222 11.69 35.59 -2.17
N SER A 223 11.76 34.33 -1.71
CA SER A 223 10.87 33.76 -0.69
C SER A 223 11.09 34.48 0.64
N ARG A 224 10.01 34.95 1.28
CA ARG A 224 10.10 35.81 2.46
C ARG A 224 9.73 35.02 3.71
N ILE A 225 10.45 35.27 4.81
CA ILE A 225 10.10 34.78 6.14
C ILE A 225 9.31 35.88 6.85
N GLY A 226 7.99 35.70 6.98
CA GLY A 226 7.11 36.63 7.66
C GLY A 226 7.00 36.33 9.16
N VAL A 227 7.12 37.37 9.99
CA VAL A 227 6.74 37.36 11.41
C VAL A 227 5.49 38.23 11.59
N GLY A 228 4.31 37.60 11.57
CA GLY A 228 3.02 38.30 11.62
C GLY A 228 2.57 38.85 10.26
N ASN A 229 1.98 40.06 10.24
CA ASN A 229 1.40 40.69 9.03
C ASN A 229 2.16 41.94 8.57
N ASN A 230 3.07 42.47 9.40
CA ASN A 230 3.66 43.80 9.21
C ASN A 230 5.17 43.75 8.93
N TRP A 231 5.83 42.63 9.22
CA TRP A 231 7.27 42.46 9.13
C TRP A 231 7.64 41.17 8.40
N TRP A 232 8.67 41.22 7.57
CA TRP A 232 9.24 40.04 6.90
C TRP A 232 10.73 40.22 6.60
N MET A 233 11.40 39.10 6.37
CA MET A 233 12.81 39.00 6.01
C MET A 233 12.89 38.43 4.59
N SER A 234 13.61 39.12 3.70
CA SER A 234 13.80 38.71 2.30
C SER A 234 15.01 39.41 1.69
N GLU A 235 15.40 38.97 0.49
CA GLU A 235 16.25 39.78 -0.37
C GLU A 235 15.41 40.92 -0.98
N ASN A 236 15.92 42.15 -0.95
CA ASN A 236 15.27 43.31 -1.57
C ASN A 236 15.57 43.38 -3.07
N THR A 237 14.99 44.36 -3.77
CA THR A 237 15.17 44.55 -5.22
C THR A 237 16.61 44.78 -5.67
N ASN A 238 17.51 45.15 -4.76
CA ASN A 238 18.92 45.42 -5.05
C ASN A 238 19.83 44.21 -4.76
N GLY A 239 19.25 43.06 -4.36
CA GLY A 239 19.99 41.86 -4.02
C GLY A 239 20.54 41.81 -2.58
N ASN A 240 20.10 42.75 -1.73
CA ASN A 240 20.57 42.83 -0.35
C ASN A 240 19.62 42.07 0.57
N TYR A 241 20.16 41.38 1.58
CA TYR A 241 19.33 40.79 2.62
C TYR A 241 18.70 41.89 3.47
N ALA A 242 17.40 41.81 3.74
CA ALA A 242 16.69 42.88 4.43
C ALA A 242 15.57 42.38 5.37
N ILE A 243 15.36 43.15 6.43
CA ILE A 243 14.16 43.09 7.27
C ILE A 243 13.31 44.31 6.90
N HIS A 244 12.11 44.05 6.39
CA HIS A 244 11.23 45.07 5.85
C HIS A 244 9.99 45.25 6.73
N ARG A 245 9.42 46.45 6.67
CA ARG A 245 8.11 46.75 7.25
C ARG A 245 7.12 47.16 6.15
N ASN A 246 5.91 46.61 6.19
CA ASN A 246 4.87 46.92 5.21
C ASN A 246 4.62 48.44 5.10
N GLY A 247 4.67 48.98 3.89
CA GLY A 247 4.45 50.41 3.60
C GLY A 247 5.55 51.38 4.05
N VAL A 248 6.64 50.91 4.68
CA VAL A 248 7.73 51.77 5.20
C VAL A 248 9.12 51.38 4.66
N GLY A 249 9.21 50.32 3.85
CA GLY A 249 10.46 49.84 3.27
C GLY A 249 11.38 49.13 4.28
N ASP A 250 12.64 48.99 3.89
CA ASP A 250 13.65 48.24 4.64
C ASP A 250 14.00 48.97 5.95
N LYS A 251 14.34 48.21 7.00
CA LYS A 251 14.72 48.73 8.33
C LYS A 251 16.09 48.23 8.77
N LEU A 252 16.42 47.01 8.37
CA LEU A 252 17.76 46.45 8.41
C LEU A 252 18.08 45.94 7.01
N THR A 253 19.26 46.26 6.50
CA THR A 253 19.76 45.76 5.22
C THR A 253 21.20 45.30 5.40
N MET A 254 21.58 44.17 4.83
CA MET A 254 22.95 43.75 4.66
C MET A 254 23.26 43.72 3.17
N ASP A 255 24.22 44.54 2.74
CA ASP A 255 24.62 44.58 1.34
C ASP A 255 25.44 43.34 0.93
N THR A 256 25.68 43.20 -0.38
CA THR A 256 26.45 42.09 -0.96
C THR A 256 27.91 42.03 -0.51
N ASN A 257 28.44 43.12 0.06
CA ASN A 257 29.79 43.18 0.63
C ASN A 257 29.79 42.86 2.15
N GLY A 258 28.62 42.57 2.74
CA GLY A 258 28.45 42.26 4.15
C GLY A 258 28.27 43.49 5.06
N ASN A 259 28.13 44.69 4.51
CA ASN A 259 27.90 45.89 5.31
C ASN A 259 26.45 45.94 5.79
N VAL A 260 26.26 46.23 7.07
CA VAL A 260 24.94 46.30 7.70
C VAL A 260 24.47 47.75 7.83
N GLY A 261 23.40 48.10 7.13
CA GLY A 261 22.71 49.38 7.21
C GLY A 261 21.42 49.29 8.02
N LEU A 262 21.20 50.25 8.91
CA LEU A 262 19.91 50.47 9.58
C LEU A 262 19.25 51.68 8.93
N VAL A 263 18.16 51.44 8.20
CA VAL A 263 17.44 52.52 7.51
C VAL A 263 16.34 53.05 8.43
N GLY A 264 16.50 54.31 8.84
CA GLY A 264 15.59 54.99 9.76
C GLY A 264 14.16 55.05 9.23
N GLY A 265 13.20 54.59 10.02
CA GLY A 265 11.79 54.74 9.72
C GLY A 265 10.89 54.56 10.93
N LEU A 266 11.02 55.50 11.87
CA LEU A 266 9.91 56.13 12.56
C LEU A 266 10.41 57.53 12.92
N THR A 267 10.02 58.54 12.14
CA THR A 267 10.24 59.98 12.43
C THR A 267 11.49 60.33 13.27
N ALA A 268 12.55 60.69 12.55
CA ALA A 268 13.83 61.26 13.00
C ALA A 268 15.00 60.28 13.24
N ALA A 269 16.09 60.57 12.51
CA ALA A 269 17.46 60.07 12.59
C ALA A 269 17.78 58.68 12.00
N THR A 270 18.76 58.70 11.11
CA THR A 270 19.53 57.60 10.52
C THR A 270 20.44 56.90 11.56
N SER A 271 19.95 56.63 12.76
CA SER A 271 20.77 56.21 13.91
C SER A 271 20.50 54.77 14.35
N LEU A 272 21.56 54.02 14.62
CA LEU A 272 21.54 52.87 15.52
C LEU A 272 21.25 53.37 16.95
N ASN A 273 20.00 53.20 17.42
CA ASN A 273 19.63 53.49 18.80
C ASN A 273 19.70 52.19 19.61
N THR A 274 20.78 52.01 20.38
CA THR A 274 20.96 50.87 21.28
C THR A 274 20.76 51.32 22.72
N GLY A 275 19.96 50.58 23.48
CA GLY A 275 19.87 50.76 24.95
C GLY A 275 21.11 50.28 25.71
N GLY A 276 22.23 50.03 25.02
CA GLY A 276 23.46 49.42 25.56
C GLY A 276 24.70 49.73 24.74
N THR A 277 25.85 49.17 25.13
CA THR A 277 27.18 49.46 24.58
C THR A 277 27.31 49.07 23.11
N VAL A 278 27.79 50.01 22.28
CA VAL A 278 28.24 49.73 20.92
C VAL A 278 29.73 49.40 20.97
N THR A 279 30.09 48.14 20.72
CA THR A 279 31.50 47.70 20.67
C THR A 279 31.93 47.57 19.21
N ALA A 280 32.96 48.31 18.81
CA ALA A 280 33.59 48.15 17.50
C ALA A 280 34.98 47.53 17.70
N ALA A 281 35.26 46.41 17.02
CA ALA A 281 36.61 45.81 17.00
C ALA A 281 37.61 46.63 16.16
N GLY A 282 37.12 47.65 15.43
CA GLY A 282 37.90 48.59 14.65
C GLY A 282 37.46 50.03 14.91
N ASN A 283 37.77 50.94 13.98
CA ASN A 283 37.51 52.37 14.16
C ASN A 283 36.03 52.72 14.04
N ILE A 284 35.51 53.53 14.97
CA ILE A 284 34.23 54.23 14.82
C ILE A 284 34.50 55.55 14.10
N ARG A 285 34.04 55.70 12.85
CA ARG A 285 34.22 56.92 12.05
C ARG A 285 32.88 57.64 11.88
N GLY A 286 32.82 58.90 12.27
CA GLY A 286 31.68 59.79 12.05
C GLY A 286 32.16 61.23 11.89
N GLN A 287 31.37 62.09 11.24
CA GLN A 287 31.70 63.52 11.18
C GLN A 287 31.77 64.14 12.60
N HIS A 288 30.93 63.65 13.51
CA HIS A 288 30.96 63.96 14.94
C HIS A 288 30.57 62.72 15.76
N ILE A 289 31.21 62.51 16.91
CA ILE A 289 30.76 61.58 17.95
C ILE A 289 30.26 62.44 19.11
N LYS A 290 28.94 62.48 19.30
CA LYS A 290 28.29 63.28 20.34
C LYS A 290 27.87 62.36 21.50
N PHE A 291 28.35 62.65 22.70
CA PHE A 291 27.86 62.05 23.93
C PHE A 291 26.77 62.99 24.50
N SER A 292 25.52 62.52 24.57
CA SER A 292 24.35 63.36 24.87
C SER A 292 23.83 63.25 26.30
N GLY A 293 24.61 62.69 27.24
CA GLY A 293 24.23 62.71 28.64
C GLY A 293 24.11 64.14 29.15
N GLU A 294 22.96 64.54 29.67
CA GLU A 294 22.84 65.77 30.46
C GLU A 294 23.48 65.50 31.83
N GLY A 295 24.46 66.33 32.22
CA GLY A 295 25.12 66.19 33.52
C GLY A 295 24.11 66.40 34.64
N VAL A 296 23.89 65.38 35.46
CA VAL A 296 23.31 65.59 36.78
C VAL A 296 24.38 66.18 37.71
N ASP A 297 23.91 66.96 38.69
CA ASP A 297 24.74 67.78 39.57
C ASP A 297 25.96 67.03 40.12
N SER A 298 27.05 67.79 40.22
CA SER A 298 28.43 67.39 40.53
C SER A 298 28.59 66.62 41.84
N GLY A 299 28.24 65.33 41.84
CA GLY A 299 28.51 64.46 42.98
C GLY A 299 27.65 63.21 43.04
N ALA A 300 28.09 62.17 42.32
CA ALA A 300 28.03 60.73 42.64
C ALA A 300 27.87 59.89 41.35
N GLY A 301 28.97 59.32 40.83
CA GLY A 301 28.96 58.27 39.80
C GLY A 301 28.86 58.70 38.32
N ALA A 302 29.57 59.75 37.88
CA ALA A 302 29.37 60.40 36.58
C ALA A 302 30.48 60.15 35.52
N ASP A 303 30.09 59.71 34.30
CA ASP A 303 30.85 59.71 33.02
C ASP A 303 30.58 61.01 32.25
N VAL A 304 31.57 61.88 31.96
CA VAL A 304 31.18 63.27 31.60
C VAL A 304 31.76 63.89 30.31
N TYR A 305 32.17 63.22 29.27
CA TYR A 305 31.29 62.20 28.69
C TYR A 305 32.06 61.38 27.64
N SER A 306 33.39 61.52 27.52
CA SER A 306 34.24 60.64 26.71
C SER A 306 35.07 59.79 27.64
N ILE A 307 35.31 58.51 27.35
CA ILE A 307 36.03 57.63 28.27
C ILE A 307 36.85 56.58 27.56
N TYR A 308 38.12 56.50 27.90
CA TYR A 308 39.05 55.53 27.34
C TYR A 308 40.15 55.19 28.33
N GLN A 309 40.71 53.98 28.27
CA GLN A 309 41.71 53.48 29.22
C GLN A 309 43.07 53.78 28.63
N GLU A 310 43.92 54.62 29.23
CA GLU A 310 45.29 54.61 28.70
C GLU A 310 45.90 53.26 29.08
N SER A 311 46.55 52.63 28.10
CA SER A 311 46.97 51.22 28.14
C SER A 311 48.47 51.05 28.41
N GLY A 312 48.88 50.10 29.25
CA GLY A 312 50.29 49.88 29.57
C GLY A 312 50.52 48.54 30.23
N PRO A 313 51.76 48.22 30.61
CA PRO A 313 52.12 46.86 30.90
C PRO A 313 51.18 46.34 31.98
N TRP A 314 50.83 45.05 31.99
CA TRP A 314 50.21 44.47 33.18
C TRP A 314 51.22 44.40 34.37
N SER A 315 52.11 45.39 34.50
CA SER A 315 53.13 45.67 35.53
C SER A 315 53.54 47.17 35.52
N TYR A 316 54.09 47.68 36.62
CA TYR A 316 54.20 49.12 36.93
C TYR A 316 55.23 49.95 36.11
N PRO A 317 54.93 51.23 35.76
CA PRO A 317 53.63 51.88 35.85
C PRO A 317 52.74 51.52 34.65
N TYR A 318 51.52 51.09 34.98
CA TYR A 318 50.38 50.96 34.07
C TYR A 318 49.83 52.37 33.81
N PRO A 319 49.02 52.59 32.80
CA PRO A 319 48.62 53.93 32.42
C PRO A 319 47.13 54.18 32.57
N ASP A 320 46.79 55.43 32.30
CA ASP A 320 45.69 56.16 32.91
C ASP A 320 44.45 56.28 32.01
N LEU A 321 43.32 55.70 32.38
CA LEU A 321 42.05 56.02 31.70
C LEU A 321 41.73 57.51 31.76
N ARG A 322 41.53 58.15 30.61
CA ARG A 322 41.19 59.57 30.49
C ARG A 322 39.75 59.75 30.07
N ILE A 323 39.15 60.68 30.79
CA ILE A 323 37.75 61.04 30.72
C ILE A 323 37.69 62.49 31.04
N GLN A 324 37.12 63.32 30.18
CA GLN A 324 37.12 64.72 30.54
C GLN A 324 36.00 65.54 29.98
N TYR A 325 35.75 66.61 30.73
CA TYR A 325 34.48 67.27 30.71
C TYR A 325 34.41 68.63 31.35
N HIS A 326 33.39 69.35 30.87
CA HIS A 326 32.68 70.53 31.36
C HIS A 326 33.46 71.78 31.81
N THR A 327 34.76 71.71 32.07
CA THR A 327 35.59 72.90 32.33
C THR A 327 36.74 73.11 31.34
N GLY A 328 36.78 72.34 30.23
CA GLY A 328 37.43 72.80 29.00
C GLY A 328 37.83 71.75 27.95
N ILE A 329 37.34 71.95 26.72
CA ILE A 329 37.69 71.28 25.45
C ILE A 329 38.30 72.36 24.52
N LYS A 330 39.30 72.05 23.69
CA LYS A 330 39.95 73.01 22.77
C LYS A 330 39.49 72.81 21.32
N TYR A 331 39.40 73.93 20.62
CA TYR A 331 38.66 74.12 19.37
C TYR A 331 39.62 74.72 18.35
N ASP A 332 39.69 74.12 17.15
CA ASP A 332 40.39 74.73 16.03
C ASP A 332 39.45 74.89 14.84
N ALA A 333 39.35 76.14 14.38
CA ALA A 333 38.73 76.53 13.12
C ALA A 333 39.82 76.58 12.07
N TYR A 334 39.69 75.80 10.99
CA TYR A 334 40.61 75.90 9.86
C TYR A 334 40.45 77.26 9.18
N GLN A 335 41.52 78.06 9.14
CA GLN A 335 41.68 79.16 8.18
C GLN A 335 42.62 78.70 7.08
N GLY A 336 42.05 78.24 5.97
CA GLY A 336 42.71 78.00 4.70
C GLY A 336 41.67 77.97 3.59
#